data_AF-A0A3N5YM24-F1
#
_entry.id   AF-A0A3N5YM24-F1
#
_cell.length_a   1.000
_cell.length_b   1.000
_cell.length_c   1.000
_cell.angle_alpha   90.00
_cell.angle_beta   90.00
_cell.angle_gamma   90.00
#
_symmetry.space_group_name_H-M   'P 1'
#
loop_
_entity.id
_entity.type
_entity.pdbx_description
1 polymer ?
#
loop_
_entity_poly.entity_id
_entity_poly.type
_entity_poly.pdbx_seq_one_letter_code
_entity_poly.pdbx_strand_id
1 'polypeptide(L)' 'MDFNPIADSDIKALAALVAADRFSTGASILDLHARDQSAHPACRPEAVVWPASAAEVAAILKYANERRIPIT' A
#
# COMPACT_ATOMS: atom_id res chain seq x y z
N MET A 1 12.04 -14.77 1.05
CA MET A 1 12.02 -13.79 -0.06
C MET A 1 12.25 -12.45 0.58
N ASP A 2 13.21 -11.69 0.08
CA ASP A 2 13.49 -10.36 0.61
C ASP A 2 12.56 -9.35 -0.07
N PHE A 3 11.88 -8.57 0.76
CA PHE A 3 10.98 -7.48 0.38
C PHE A 3 11.53 -6.16 0.89
N ASN A 4 11.24 -5.09 0.17
CA ASN A 4 11.73 -3.75 0.48
C ASN A 4 10.65 -2.95 1.23
N PRO A 5 11.04 -2.17 2.26
CA PRO A 5 10.17 -1.14 2.81
C PRO A 5 9.94 -0.04 1.76
N ILE A 6 8.85 0.72 1.89
CA ILE A 6 8.58 1.83 0.98
C ILE A 6 9.47 3.04 1.30
N ALA A 7 10.04 3.65 0.26
CA ALA A 7 10.74 4.93 0.38
C ALA A 7 9.80 6.12 0.10
N ASP A 8 10.25 7.34 0.43
CA ASP A 8 9.50 8.58 0.11
C ASP A 8 9.19 8.73 -1.39
N SER A 9 10.07 8.22 -2.25
CA SER A 9 9.83 8.18 -3.70
C SER A 9 8.68 7.25 -4.07
N ASP A 10 8.52 6.14 -3.35
CA ASP A 10 7.46 5.16 -3.58
C ASP A 10 6.12 5.70 -3.12
N ILE A 11 6.10 6.39 -1.97
CA ILE A 11 4.91 7.12 -1.48
C ILE A 11 4.40 8.10 -2.54
N LYS A 12 5.29 8.94 -3.10
CA LYS A 12 4.92 9.92 -4.13
C LYS A 12 4.42 9.24 -5.41
N ALA A 13 5.09 8.17 -5.84
CA ALA A 13 4.72 7.48 -7.07
C ALA A 13 3.39 6.74 -6.93
N LEU A 14 3.17 6.02 -5.83
CA LEU A 14 1.92 5.31 -5.55
C LEU A 14 0.75 6.28 -5.39
N ALA A 15 0.95 7.39 -4.69
CA ALA A 15 -0.07 8.44 -4.56
C ALA A 15 -0.47 9.04 -5.91
N ALA A 16 0.45 9.12 -6.87
CA ALA A 16 0.17 9.64 -8.21
C ALA A 16 -0.60 8.66 -9.12
N LEU A 17 -0.74 7.39 -8.73
CA LEU A 17 -1.50 6.39 -9.50
C LEU A 17 -3.02 6.45 -9.25
N VAL A 18 -3.45 7.21 -8.24
CA VAL A 18 -4.86 7.35 -7.83
C VAL A 18 -5.19 8.81 -7.54
N ALA A 19 -6.46 9.12 -7.29
CA ALA A 19 -6.85 10.44 -6.80
C ALA A 19 -6.29 10.69 -5.39
N ALA A 20 -6.05 11.97 -5.04
CA ALA A 20 -5.36 12.36 -3.81
C ALA A 20 -6.07 11.91 -2.51
N ASP A 21 -7.39 11.74 -2.54
CA ASP A 21 -8.20 11.23 -1.42
C ASP A 21 -8.15 9.71 -1.28
N ARG A 22 -7.52 9.00 -2.22
CA ARG A 22 -7.45 7.53 -2.29
C ARG A 22 -6.08 6.94 -1.96
N PHE A 23 -5.22 7.73 -1.32
CA PHE A 23 -3.94 7.29 -0.80
C PHE A 23 -3.74 7.83 0.62
N SER A 24 -3.21 7.03 1.54
CA SER A 24 -2.96 7.48 2.91
C SER A 24 -1.75 6.82 3.56
N THR A 25 -1.02 7.61 4.33
CA THR A 25 0.03 7.21 5.29
C THR A 25 -0.35 7.61 6.73
N GLY A 26 -1.59 8.05 6.94
CA GLY A 26 -2.06 8.55 8.23
C GLY A 26 -2.16 7.44 9.27
N ALA A 27 -1.64 7.67 10.48
CA ALA A 27 -1.52 6.65 11.54
C ALA A 27 -2.84 5.90 11.80
N SER A 28 -3.97 6.62 11.92
CA SER A 28 -5.28 6.00 12.16
C SER A 28 -5.72 5.06 11.03
N ILE A 29 -5.41 5.39 9.77
CA ILE A 29 -5.72 4.52 8.64
C ILE A 29 -4.81 3.29 8.65
N LEU A 30 -3.51 3.48 8.91
CA LEU A 30 -2.55 2.37 8.98
C LEU A 30 -2.92 1.39 10.10
N ASP A 31 -3.27 1.90 11.28
CA ASP A 31 -3.66 1.08 12.43
C ASP A 31 -4.99 0.34 12.15
N LEU A 32 -5.94 0.99 11.45
CA LEU A 32 -7.20 0.36 11.05
C LEU A 32 -6.99 -0.83 10.10
N HIS A 33 -5.97 -0.78 9.24
CA HIS A 33 -5.66 -1.83 8.25
C HIS A 33 -4.55 -2.79 8.72
N ALA A 34 -4.12 -2.71 9.97
CA ALA A 34 -3.03 -3.54 10.50
C ALA A 34 -3.47 -4.95 10.94
N ARG A 35 -4.78 -5.19 11.12
CA ARG A 35 -5.31 -6.40 11.74
C ARG A 35 -6.48 -6.98 10.96
N ASP A 36 -6.37 -8.25 10.60
CA ASP A 36 -7.43 -9.04 10.00
C ASP A 36 -8.26 -9.78 11.08
N GLN A 37 -9.20 -10.64 10.65
CA GLN A 37 -10.05 -11.44 11.54
C GLN A 37 -9.36 -12.71 12.11
N SER A 38 -8.06 -12.90 11.89
CA SER A 38 -7.34 -14.08 12.37
C SER A 38 -6.98 -13.98 13.86
N ALA A 39 -6.20 -14.91 14.41
CA ALA A 39 -5.58 -14.78 15.74
C ALA A 39 -4.13 -14.25 15.71
N HIS A 40 -3.59 -13.91 14.54
CA HIS A 40 -2.19 -13.47 14.40
C HIS A 40 -1.98 -12.04 14.93
N PRO A 41 -0.78 -11.68 15.42
CA PRO A 41 -0.49 -10.29 15.78
C PRO A 41 -0.73 -9.32 14.61
N ALA A 42 -1.12 -8.08 14.91
CA ALA A 42 -1.28 -7.03 13.90
C ALA A 42 0.06 -6.77 13.19
N CYS A 43 0.04 -6.61 11.87
CA CYS A 43 1.17 -6.18 11.07
C CYS A 43 0.79 -4.88 10.37
N ARG A 44 1.43 -3.78 10.75
CA ARG A 44 1.05 -2.45 10.28
C ARG A 44 1.63 -2.17 8.89
N PRO A 45 0.83 -1.76 7.90
CA PRO A 45 1.32 -1.34 6.60
C PRO A 45 1.98 0.05 6.66
N GLU A 46 2.77 0.37 5.64
CA GLU A 46 3.42 1.68 5.50
C GLU A 46 2.55 2.68 4.70
N ALA A 47 1.64 2.19 3.85
CA ALA A 47 0.68 2.98 3.10
C ALA A 47 -0.59 2.17 2.81
N VAL A 48 -1.71 2.86 2.58
CA VAL A 48 -2.98 2.28 2.12
C VAL A 48 -3.42 3.01 0.85
N VAL A 49 -3.85 2.24 -0.16
CA VAL A 49 -4.29 2.74 -1.47
C VAL A 49 -5.66 2.16 -1.79
N TRP A 50 -6.60 3.00 -2.23
CA TRP A 50 -7.95 2.59 -2.62
C TRP A 50 -8.15 2.77 -4.14
N PRO A 51 -7.76 1.78 -4.97
CA PRO A 51 -7.97 1.87 -6.42
C PRO A 51 -9.46 1.79 -6.77
N ALA A 52 -9.87 2.51 -7.81
CA ALA A 52 -11.25 2.58 -8.29
C ALA A 52 -11.46 1.80 -9.61
N SER A 53 -10.39 1.27 -10.21
CA SER A 53 -10.46 0.52 -11.46
C SER A 53 -9.41 -0.59 -11.53
N ALA A 54 -9.66 -1.59 -12.38
CA ALA A 54 -8.69 -2.65 -12.66
C ALA A 54 -7.37 -2.13 -13.26
N ALA A 55 -7.42 -1.02 -14.00
CA ALA A 55 -6.24 -0.39 -14.56
C ALA A 55 -5.34 0.22 -13.48
N GLU A 56 -5.94 0.89 -12.47
CA GLU A 56 -5.20 1.40 -11.30
C GLU A 56 -4.58 0.25 -10.50
N VAL A 57 -5.34 -0.83 -10.25
CA VAL A 57 -4.82 -2.05 -9.60
C VAL A 57 -3.61 -2.60 -10.36
N ALA A 58 -3.71 -2.78 -11.67
CA ALA A 58 -2.63 -3.31 -12.48
C ALA A 58 -1.37 -2.42 -12.44
N ALA A 59 -1.54 -1.10 -12.45
CA ALA A 59 -0.43 -0.16 -12.33
C ALA A 59 0.27 -0.24 -10.96
N ILE A 60 -0.50 -0.31 -9.87
CA ILE A 60 0.02 -0.45 -8.50
C ILE A 60 0.79 -1.78 -8.35
N LEU A 61 0.20 -2.89 -8.79
CA LEU A 61 0.83 -4.21 -8.70
C LEU A 61 2.14 -4.28 -9.51
N LYS A 62 2.15 -3.69 -10.72
CA LYS A 62 3.36 -3.61 -11.55
C LYS A 62 4.45 -2.82 -10.82
N TYR A 63 4.12 -1.64 -10.29
CA TYR A 63 5.06 -0.79 -9.59
C TYR A 63 5.68 -1.48 -8.36
N ALA A 64 4.84 -2.11 -7.54
CA ALA A 64 5.26 -2.81 -6.34
C ALA A 64 6.14 -4.03 -6.67
N ASN A 65 5.78 -4.81 -7.70
CA ASN A 65 6.56 -5.96 -8.12
C ASN A 65 7.97 -5.58 -8.62
N GLU A 66 8.09 -4.53 -9.43
CA GLU A 66 9.39 -4.00 -9.90
C GLU A 66 10.32 -3.60 -8.73
N ARG A 67 9.74 -3.19 -7.60
CA ARG A 67 10.46 -2.74 -6.40
C ARG A 67 10.48 -3.74 -5.27
N ARG A 68 9.89 -4.92 -5.46
CA ARG A 68 9.73 -5.96 -4.42
C ARG A 68 9.07 -5.40 -3.15
N ILE A 69 8.04 -4.57 -3.29
CA ILE A 69 7.20 -4.10 -2.19
C ILE A 69 6.07 -5.11 -1.99
N PRO A 70 5.82 -5.60 -0.75
CA PRO A 70 4.77 -6.55 -0.49
C PRO A 70 3.39 -5.86 -0.44
N ILE A 71 2.35 -6.58 -0.86
CA ILE A 71 0.95 -6.12 -0.86
C ILE A 71 0.10 -7.23 -0.21
N THR A 72 -0.95 -6.84 0.53
CA THR A 72 -1.93 -7.75 1.15
C THR A 72 -3.31 -7.53 0.55
#